data_AF-A0A7D9DRE7-F1
#
_entry.id   AF-A0A7D9DRE7-F1
#
_cell.length_a   1.000
_cell.length_b   1.000
_cell.length_c   1.000
_cell.angle_alpha   90.00
_cell.angle_beta   90.00
_cell.angle_gamma   90.00
#
_symmetry.space_group_name_H-M   'P 1'
#
loop_
_entity.id
_entity.type
_entity.pdbx_description
1 polymer ?
#
loop_
_entity_poly.entity_id
_entity_poly.type
_entity_poly.pdbx_seq_one_letter_code
_entity_poly.pdbx_strand_id
1 'polypeptide(L)'
;MVDTCCIFRYIEKEAQKPGIIIPDILKYRDTALQKLNIMQTEPYPGGQEELLTKKIAELHPENDEAVDNTPRRTHNTNVTTFRRGKQPIRQEVIDSSRNILQTRLNEEQTEIVTTIMNLTSAKRAIEFINIALPQLESSGISDKQAFIDAVLENFTEMLPDTHIPARDYGVRLYQMLRGSKQPVTKFLSGFCVLCPHSMTVERCVSTYNMLFSNLRMATSENTLNDRLLIHWNGVPTSQFDPSPMVQEFLQKKQRRMNLPNLSSYAERDFVKKFFTSDC
;
A
#
# COMPACT_ATOMS: atom_id res chain seq x y z
N MET A 1 8.10 -24.08 2.19
CA MET A 1 8.93 -22.90 2.61
C MET A 1 8.84 -21.77 1.59
N VAL A 2 9.19 -21.99 0.31
CA VAL A 2 9.09 -20.93 -0.72
C VAL A 2 7.64 -20.42 -0.85
N ASP A 3 6.66 -21.31 -0.78
CA ASP A 3 5.23 -20.94 -0.85
C ASP A 3 4.83 -19.97 0.28
N THR A 4 5.33 -20.19 1.50
CA THR A 4 5.16 -19.28 2.64
C THR A 4 5.77 -17.91 2.36
N CYS A 5 6.99 -17.85 1.84
CA CYS A 5 7.63 -16.60 1.44
C CYS A 5 6.86 -15.88 0.32
N CYS A 6 6.29 -16.62 -0.63
CA CYS A 6 5.44 -16.06 -1.69
C CYS A 6 4.18 -15.41 -1.12
N ILE A 7 3.57 -16.00 -0.09
CA ILE A 7 2.42 -15.40 0.61
C ILE A 7 2.80 -14.05 1.23
N PHE A 8 3.91 -13.98 1.99
CA PHE A 8 4.36 -12.72 2.58
C PHE A 8 4.75 -11.67 1.54
N ARG A 9 5.47 -12.07 0.49
CA ARG A 9 5.84 -11.16 -0.61
C ARG A 9 4.62 -10.59 -1.31
N TYR A 10 3.55 -11.37 -1.45
CA TYR A 10 2.29 -10.89 -1.99
C TYR A 10 1.67 -9.81 -1.09
N ILE A 11 1.55 -10.07 0.22
CA ILE A 11 1.02 -9.09 1.18
C ILE A 11 1.86 -7.80 1.15
N GLU A 12 3.18 -7.91 1.15
CA GLU A 12 4.08 -6.77 1.10
C GLU A 12 3.88 -5.94 -0.16
N LYS A 13 3.79 -6.59 -1.33
CA LYS A 13 3.55 -5.90 -2.60
C LYS A 13 2.20 -5.19 -2.64
N GLU A 14 1.16 -5.83 -2.11
CA GLU A 14 -0.18 -5.24 -2.04
C GLU A 14 -0.23 -4.08 -1.05
N ALA A 15 0.39 -4.22 0.13
CA ALA A 15 0.51 -3.18 1.15
C ALA A 15 1.27 -1.93 0.66
N GLN A 16 2.15 -2.07 -0.32
CA GLN A 16 2.93 -0.96 -0.88
C GLN A 16 2.20 -0.15 -1.96
N LYS A 17 1.00 -0.58 -2.38
CA LYS A 17 0.23 0.12 -3.42
C LYS A 17 -0.29 1.48 -2.93
N PRO A 18 -0.31 2.52 -3.80
CA PRO A 18 -0.86 3.81 -3.45
C PRO A 18 -2.38 3.71 -3.24
N GLY A 19 -2.90 4.44 -2.25
CA GLY A 19 -4.32 4.51 -1.95
C GLY A 19 -4.90 3.30 -1.20
N ILE A 20 -4.04 2.42 -0.67
CA ILE A 20 -4.49 1.30 0.16
C ILE A 20 -4.96 1.80 1.54
N ILE A 21 -6.11 1.33 1.99
CA ILE A 21 -6.66 1.63 3.31
C ILE A 21 -6.55 0.41 4.24
N ILE A 22 -6.69 0.62 5.56
CA ILE A 22 -6.60 -0.44 6.56
C ILE A 22 -7.49 -1.67 6.22
N PRO A 23 -8.77 -1.50 5.83
CA PRO A 23 -9.64 -2.61 5.41
C PRO A 23 -9.06 -3.51 4.29
N ASP A 24 -8.33 -2.93 3.34
CA ASP A 24 -7.72 -3.69 2.23
C ASP A 24 -6.60 -4.58 2.75
N ILE A 25 -5.76 -4.05 3.65
CA ILE A 25 -4.66 -4.82 4.26
C ILE A 25 -5.21 -5.99 5.09
N LEU A 26 -6.29 -5.79 5.83
CA LEU A 26 -6.92 -6.86 6.61
C LEU A 26 -7.49 -7.96 5.72
N LYS A 27 -8.09 -7.58 4.58
CA LYS A 27 -8.53 -8.55 3.58
C LYS A 27 -7.37 -9.38 3.02
N TYR A 28 -6.23 -8.74 2.74
CA TYR A 28 -5.01 -9.44 2.29
C TYR A 28 -4.43 -10.35 3.37
N ARG A 29 -4.43 -9.90 4.64
CA ARG A 29 -4.08 -10.70 5.81
C ARG A 29 -4.96 -11.93 5.93
N ASP A 30 -6.28 -11.77 5.87
CA ASP A 30 -7.23 -12.88 6.02
C ASP A 30 -7.11 -13.89 4.89
N THR A 31 -6.91 -13.42 3.66
CA THR A 31 -6.61 -14.28 2.51
C THR A 31 -5.31 -15.07 2.72
N ALA A 32 -4.27 -14.43 3.26
CA ALA A 32 -3.01 -15.09 3.57
C ALA A 32 -3.15 -16.12 4.69
N LEU A 33 -3.92 -15.81 5.75
CA LEU A 33 -4.22 -16.74 6.83
C LEU A 33 -4.97 -17.98 6.31
N GLN A 34 -5.94 -17.81 5.42
CA GLN A 34 -6.62 -18.93 4.76
C GLN A 34 -5.65 -19.83 3.99
N LYS A 35 -4.72 -19.24 3.23
CA LYS A 35 -3.69 -20.01 2.52
C LYS A 35 -2.77 -20.77 3.48
N LEU A 36 -2.36 -20.14 4.58
CA LEU A 36 -1.54 -20.79 5.61
C LEU A 36 -2.29 -21.90 6.36
N ASN A 37 -3.61 -21.76 6.55
CA ASN A 37 -4.44 -22.81 7.14
C ASN A 37 -4.48 -24.06 6.26
N ILE A 38 -4.67 -23.88 4.95
CA ILE A 38 -4.59 -24.99 3.98
C ILE A 38 -3.22 -25.66 4.08
N MET A 39 -2.17 -24.84 4.20
CA MET A 39 -0.81 -25.36 4.32
C MET A 39 -0.56 -26.15 5.60
N GLN A 40 -1.36 -26.04 6.67
CA GLN A 40 -1.12 -26.85 7.88
C GLN A 40 -1.33 -28.34 7.62
N THR A 41 -2.37 -28.69 6.89
CA THR A 41 -2.73 -30.10 6.65
C THR A 41 -1.99 -30.67 5.46
N GLU A 42 -1.85 -29.89 4.38
CA GLU A 42 -1.30 -30.39 3.11
C GLU A 42 -0.40 -29.32 2.44
N PRO A 43 0.44 -29.68 1.46
CA PRO A 43 1.10 -28.72 0.59
C PRO A 43 0.10 -27.78 -0.11
N TYR A 44 0.51 -26.53 -0.38
CA TYR A 44 -0.38 -25.60 -1.08
C TYR A 44 -0.68 -26.09 -2.50
N PRO A 45 -1.95 -26.09 -2.97
CA PRO A 45 -2.30 -26.56 -4.30
C PRO A 45 -1.62 -25.76 -5.41
N GLY A 46 -0.93 -26.44 -6.32
CA GLY A 46 -0.10 -25.84 -7.37
C GLY A 46 1.18 -25.15 -6.85
N GLY A 47 1.48 -25.30 -5.56
CA GLY A 47 2.65 -24.72 -4.91
C GLY A 47 3.95 -25.45 -5.25
N GLN A 48 5.08 -24.81 -4.96
CA GLN A 48 6.39 -25.41 -5.19
C GLN A 48 6.62 -26.65 -4.33
N GLU A 49 6.05 -26.68 -3.12
CA GLU A 49 6.12 -27.85 -2.25
C GLU A 49 5.44 -29.07 -2.89
N GLU A 50 4.23 -28.92 -3.43
CA GLU A 50 3.51 -30.01 -4.11
C GLU A 50 4.25 -30.49 -5.36
N LEU A 51 4.76 -29.56 -6.18
CA LEU A 51 5.53 -29.87 -7.39
C LEU A 51 6.82 -30.64 -7.08
N LEU A 52 7.50 -30.28 -5.98
CA LEU A 52 8.68 -31.00 -5.52
C LEU A 52 8.33 -32.40 -5.03
N THR A 53 7.24 -32.55 -4.26
CA THR A 53 6.80 -33.87 -3.79
C THR A 53 6.44 -34.80 -4.95
N LYS A 54 5.72 -34.30 -5.96
CA LYS A 54 5.39 -35.06 -7.17
C LYS A 54 6.63 -35.50 -7.95
N LYS A 55 7.58 -34.58 -8.17
CA LYS A 55 8.85 -34.90 -8.85
C LYS A 55 9.67 -35.95 -8.10
N ILE A 56 9.66 -35.91 -6.76
CA ILE A 56 10.38 -36.89 -5.94
C ILE A 56 9.71 -38.27 -6.05
N ALA A 57 8.38 -38.34 -5.99
CA ALA A 57 7.62 -39.58 -6.17
C ALA A 57 7.84 -40.21 -7.56
N GLU A 58 7.91 -39.37 -8.62
CA GLU A 58 8.21 -39.81 -9.99
C GLU A 58 9.63 -40.39 -10.14
N LEU A 59 10.61 -39.81 -9.43
CA LEU A 59 12.02 -40.25 -9.49
C LEU A 59 12.32 -41.47 -8.62
N HIS A 60 11.55 -41.67 -7.54
CA HIS A 60 11.77 -42.73 -6.56
C HIS A 60 10.45 -43.37 -6.08
N PRO A 61 9.77 -44.13 -6.96
CA PRO A 61 8.46 -44.74 -6.66
C PRO A 61 8.51 -45.81 -5.55
N GLU A 62 9.69 -46.30 -5.17
CA GLU A 62 9.86 -47.29 -4.09
C GLU A 62 10.08 -46.67 -2.70
N ASN A 63 10.13 -45.33 -2.58
CA ASN A 63 10.54 -44.63 -1.35
C ASN A 63 9.45 -43.73 -0.75
N ASP A 64 8.17 -43.96 -1.07
CA ASP A 64 7.05 -43.08 -0.66
C ASP A 64 6.98 -42.82 0.86
N GLU A 65 7.53 -43.68 1.71
CA GLU A 65 7.56 -43.50 3.17
C GLU A 65 8.92 -43.03 3.75
N ALA A 66 10.02 -43.07 2.98
CA ALA A 66 11.38 -42.93 3.51
C ALA A 66 11.94 -41.49 3.51
N VAL A 67 11.36 -40.58 2.73
CA VAL A 67 11.92 -39.23 2.52
C VAL A 67 11.54 -38.26 3.65
N ASP A 68 10.41 -38.46 4.33
CA ASP A 68 9.94 -37.52 5.35
C ASP A 68 10.63 -37.67 6.72
N ASN A 69 11.25 -38.84 6.96
CA ASN A 69 11.90 -39.19 8.21
C ASN A 69 13.43 -39.15 8.16
N THR A 70 14.06 -38.77 7.05
CA THR A 70 15.52 -38.69 7.00
C THR A 70 16.01 -37.40 7.66
N PRO A 71 16.66 -37.48 8.84
CA PRO A 71 17.13 -36.29 9.53
C PRO A 71 18.22 -35.60 8.70
N ARG A 72 18.07 -34.30 8.42
CA ARG A 72 19.15 -33.51 7.83
C ARG A 72 20.36 -33.55 8.77
N ARG A 73 21.46 -34.13 8.28
CA ARG A 73 22.75 -34.18 8.98
C ARG A 73 23.56 -32.90 8.74
N THR A 74 22.91 -31.75 8.79
CA THR A 74 23.54 -30.43 8.64
C THR A 74 23.61 -29.75 9.98
N HIS A 75 24.82 -29.54 10.49
CA HIS A 75 25.06 -28.77 11.70
C HIS A 75 24.73 -27.29 11.42
N ASN A 76 23.54 -26.83 11.79
CA ASN A 76 23.17 -25.43 11.67
C ASN A 76 23.05 -24.84 13.09
N THR A 77 23.94 -23.92 13.44
CA THR A 77 24.06 -23.34 14.78
C THR A 77 22.81 -22.59 15.26
N ASN A 78 21.90 -22.25 14.34
CA ASN A 78 20.68 -21.50 14.62
C ASN A 78 19.43 -22.37 14.79
N VAL A 79 19.54 -23.70 14.71
CA VAL A 79 18.39 -24.62 14.88
C VAL A 79 18.68 -25.52 16.08
N THR A 80 17.88 -25.38 17.13
CA THR A 80 18.18 -25.86 18.50
C THR A 80 18.19 -27.37 18.70
N THR A 81 17.88 -28.20 17.68
CA THR A 81 17.84 -29.66 17.84
C THR A 81 18.34 -30.41 16.60
N PHE A 82 19.33 -31.29 16.83
CA PHE A 82 19.82 -32.23 15.83
C PHE A 82 18.71 -33.21 15.43
N ARG A 83 18.70 -33.62 14.15
CA ARG A 83 17.82 -34.67 13.61
C ARG A 83 16.31 -34.40 13.64
N ARG A 84 15.88 -33.14 13.47
CA ARG A 84 14.45 -32.88 13.21
C ARG A 84 14.03 -33.37 11.82
N GLY A 85 12.86 -34.01 11.76
CA GLY A 85 12.17 -34.34 10.51
C GLY A 85 11.70 -33.08 9.78
N LYS A 86 11.41 -33.22 8.48
CA LYS A 86 10.97 -32.10 7.62
C LYS A 86 9.59 -31.56 8.05
N GLN A 87 8.69 -32.45 8.45
CA GLN A 87 7.31 -32.12 8.80
C GLN A 87 7.17 -31.25 10.06
N PRO A 88 7.86 -31.51 11.19
CA PRO A 88 7.86 -30.60 12.34
C PRO A 88 8.38 -29.20 12.02
N ILE A 89 9.44 -29.09 11.22
CA ILE A 89 10.00 -27.78 10.81
C ILE A 89 8.99 -27.01 9.96
N ARG A 90 8.34 -27.69 9.02
CA ARG A 90 7.29 -27.12 8.19
C ARG A 90 6.15 -26.57 9.04
N GLN A 91 5.68 -27.36 9.99
CA GLN A 91 4.59 -26.97 10.89
C GLN A 91 4.95 -25.74 11.72
N GLU A 92 6.14 -25.73 12.33
CA GLU A 92 6.63 -24.60 13.12
C GLU A 92 6.73 -23.31 12.31
N VAL A 93 7.20 -23.39 11.05
CA VAL A 93 7.27 -22.22 10.16
C VAL A 93 5.88 -21.69 9.81
N ILE A 94 4.92 -22.57 9.52
CA ILE A 94 3.54 -22.17 9.20
C ILE A 94 2.88 -21.53 10.42
N ASP A 95 3.02 -22.14 11.60
CA ASP A 95 2.44 -21.64 12.85
C ASP A 95 3.06 -20.30 13.28
N SER A 96 4.39 -20.16 13.15
CA SER A 96 5.08 -18.89 13.38
C SER A 96 4.60 -17.80 12.44
N SER A 97 4.44 -18.15 11.15
CA SER A 97 3.95 -17.23 10.13
C SER A 97 2.53 -16.74 10.42
N ARG A 98 1.63 -17.64 10.83
CA ARG A 98 0.27 -17.30 11.25
C ARG A 98 0.28 -16.38 12.46
N ASN A 99 1.06 -16.72 13.49
CA ASN A 99 1.17 -15.92 14.70
C ASN A 99 1.63 -14.50 14.39
N ILE A 100 2.61 -14.33 13.49
CA ILE A 100 3.06 -13.01 13.04
C ILE A 100 1.92 -12.23 12.38
N LEU A 101 1.20 -12.83 11.42
CA LEU A 101 0.10 -12.14 10.74
C LEU A 101 -1.05 -11.77 11.69
N GLN A 102 -1.36 -12.63 12.67
CA GLN A 102 -2.43 -12.40 13.64
C GLN A 102 -2.06 -11.36 14.69
N THR A 103 -0.77 -11.23 15.05
CA THR A 103 -0.33 -10.29 16.10
C THR A 103 0.11 -8.95 15.55
N ARG A 104 0.85 -8.92 14.44
CA ARG A 104 1.45 -7.69 13.89
C ARG A 104 0.53 -6.90 12.96
N LEU A 105 -0.40 -7.58 12.29
CA LEU A 105 -1.42 -6.95 11.44
C LEU A 105 -2.78 -6.95 12.13
N ASN A 106 -2.80 -6.99 13.46
CA ASN A 106 -4.03 -6.79 14.20
C ASN A 106 -4.35 -5.29 14.25
N GLU A 107 -5.63 -4.97 14.18
CA GLU A 107 -6.12 -3.61 14.22
C GLU A 107 -6.53 -3.25 15.66
N GLU A 108 -6.08 -2.09 16.15
CA GLU A 108 -6.54 -1.57 17.45
C GLU A 108 -7.91 -0.89 17.34
N GLN A 109 -8.30 -0.46 16.14
CA GLN A 109 -9.54 0.29 15.85
C GLN A 109 -10.53 -0.54 15.01
N THR A 110 -10.84 -1.75 15.45
CA THR A 110 -11.78 -2.69 14.80
C THR A 110 -13.12 -2.04 14.44
N GLU A 111 -13.67 -1.21 15.32
CA GLU A 111 -14.96 -0.54 15.11
C GLU A 111 -14.96 0.42 13.92
N ILE A 112 -13.87 1.18 13.74
CA ILE A 112 -13.76 2.15 12.63
C ILE A 112 -13.58 1.40 11.31
N VAL A 113 -12.76 0.35 11.29
CA VAL A 113 -12.51 -0.44 10.09
C VAL A 113 -13.75 -1.20 9.66
N THR A 114 -14.46 -1.85 10.59
CA THR A 114 -15.73 -2.51 10.30
C THR A 114 -16.77 -1.52 9.76
N THR A 115 -16.81 -0.30 10.31
CA THR A 115 -17.64 0.78 9.76
C THR A 115 -17.28 1.09 8.30
N ILE A 116 -16.00 1.27 7.97
CA ILE A 116 -15.56 1.54 6.58
C ILE A 116 -15.95 0.39 5.65
N MET A 117 -15.73 -0.86 6.06
CA MET A 117 -16.10 -2.05 5.29
C MET A 117 -17.61 -2.10 5.03
N ASN A 118 -18.42 -1.77 6.03
CA ASN A 118 -19.87 -1.77 5.92
C ASN A 118 -20.36 -0.60 5.03
N LEU A 119 -19.80 0.61 5.18
CA LEU A 119 -20.13 1.77 4.35
C LEU A 119 -19.82 1.52 2.87
N THR A 120 -18.64 0.97 2.57
CA THR A 120 -18.20 0.65 1.20
C THR A 120 -18.91 -0.58 0.60
N SER A 121 -19.62 -1.34 1.43
CA SER A 121 -20.45 -2.48 0.99
C SER A 121 -21.93 -2.16 0.88
N ALA A 122 -22.37 -1.01 1.40
CA ALA A 122 -23.76 -0.58 1.36
C ALA A 122 -24.22 -0.39 -0.10
N LYS A 123 -25.32 -1.05 -0.46
CA LYS A 123 -25.88 -0.96 -1.82
C LYS A 123 -26.97 0.08 -1.93
N ARG A 124 -27.60 0.41 -0.80
CA ARG A 124 -28.73 1.35 -0.71
C ARG A 124 -28.35 2.54 0.16
N ALA A 125 -28.88 3.71 -0.19
CA ALA A 125 -28.68 4.94 0.58
C ALA A 125 -29.11 4.77 2.05
N ILE A 126 -30.22 4.07 2.29
CA ILE A 126 -30.75 3.81 3.64
C ILE A 126 -29.76 2.98 4.47
N GLU A 127 -29.13 1.97 3.88
CA GLU A 127 -28.12 1.15 4.56
C GLU A 127 -26.91 2.01 4.93
N PHE A 128 -26.44 2.85 3.99
CA PHE A 128 -25.34 3.78 4.23
C PHE A 128 -25.66 4.76 5.36
N ILE A 129 -26.86 5.36 5.37
CA ILE A 129 -27.30 6.29 6.41
C ILE A 129 -27.29 5.62 7.78
N ASN A 130 -27.84 4.41 7.89
CA ASN A 130 -27.91 3.68 9.16
C ASN A 130 -26.51 3.38 9.73
N ILE A 131 -25.53 3.12 8.86
CA ILE A 131 -24.14 2.86 9.26
C ILE A 131 -23.40 4.18 9.58
N ALA A 132 -23.68 5.26 8.83
CA ALA A 132 -22.99 6.53 8.97
C ALA A 132 -23.45 7.37 10.17
N LEU A 133 -24.76 7.36 10.48
CA LEU A 133 -25.37 8.19 11.52
C LEU A 133 -24.67 8.09 12.90
N PRO A 134 -24.32 6.89 13.40
CA PRO A 134 -23.59 6.75 14.68
C PRO A 134 -22.20 7.41 14.68
N GLN A 135 -21.60 7.61 13.51
CA GLN A 135 -20.24 8.11 13.34
C GLN A 135 -20.18 9.60 12.96
N LEU A 136 -21.33 10.26 12.79
CA LEU A 136 -21.37 11.68 12.44
C LEU A 136 -20.89 12.59 13.57
N GLU A 137 -21.18 12.21 14.81
CA GLU A 137 -20.80 12.97 16.00
C GLU A 137 -19.28 12.99 16.19
N SER A 138 -18.62 11.84 16.01
CA SER A 138 -17.16 11.73 16.02
C SER A 138 -16.49 12.44 14.83
N SER A 139 -17.22 12.63 13.73
CA SER A 139 -16.74 13.29 12.51
C SER A 139 -16.92 14.83 12.51
N GLY A 140 -17.49 15.40 13.57
CA GLY A 140 -17.72 16.85 13.67
C GLY A 140 -18.74 17.39 12.65
N ILE A 141 -19.70 16.56 12.25
CA ILE A 141 -20.83 16.96 11.38
C ILE A 141 -22.06 17.13 12.27
N SER A 142 -22.46 18.39 12.48
CA SER A 142 -23.54 18.75 13.41
C SER A 142 -24.93 18.65 12.79
N ASP A 143 -25.05 18.88 11.48
CA ASP A 143 -26.34 18.84 10.78
C ASP A 143 -26.59 17.46 10.18
N LYS A 144 -27.30 16.63 10.94
CA LYS A 144 -27.66 15.25 10.54
C LYS A 144 -28.66 15.23 9.38
N GLN A 145 -29.56 16.21 9.30
CA GLN A 145 -30.60 16.23 8.26
C GLN A 145 -30.00 16.60 6.91
N ALA A 146 -29.15 17.64 6.87
CA ALA A 146 -28.42 18.01 5.66
C ALA A 146 -27.49 16.89 5.17
N PHE A 147 -26.94 16.07 6.08
CA PHE A 147 -26.18 14.88 5.70
C PHE A 147 -27.06 13.80 5.05
N ILE A 148 -28.22 13.50 5.62
CA ILE A 148 -29.15 12.51 5.05
C ILE A 148 -29.58 12.92 3.65
N ASP A 149 -29.98 14.17 3.46
CA ASP A 149 -30.45 14.69 2.17
C ASP A 149 -29.33 14.61 1.13
N ALA A 150 -28.10 15.00 1.50
CA ALA A 150 -26.93 14.88 0.63
C ALA A 150 -26.57 13.43 0.29
N VAL A 151 -26.75 12.47 1.21
CA VAL A 151 -26.55 11.04 0.90
C VAL A 151 -27.59 10.55 -0.11
N LEU A 152 -28.85 10.92 0.06
CA LEU A 152 -29.93 10.51 -0.85
C LEU A 152 -29.70 11.06 -2.27
N GLU A 153 -29.29 12.32 -2.39
CA GLU A 153 -28.94 12.92 -3.68
C GLU A 153 -27.70 12.27 -4.32
N ASN A 154 -26.67 12.00 -3.51
CA ASN A 154 -25.43 11.41 -4.02
C ASN A 154 -25.63 9.94 -4.45
N PHE A 155 -26.42 9.13 -3.73
CA PHE A 155 -26.65 7.71 -4.10
C PHE A 155 -27.42 7.52 -5.42
N THR A 156 -28.21 8.52 -5.86
CA THR A 156 -28.79 8.55 -7.20
C THR A 156 -27.75 8.76 -8.31
N GLU A 157 -26.65 9.47 -8.03
CA GLU A 157 -25.54 9.73 -8.97
C GLU A 157 -24.39 8.71 -8.82
N MET A 158 -24.23 8.09 -7.65
CA MET A 158 -23.08 7.27 -7.23
C MET A 158 -23.13 5.80 -7.65
N LEU A 159 -24.09 5.36 -8.47
CA LEU A 159 -24.09 4.00 -8.99
C LEU A 159 -23.58 3.97 -10.44
N PRO A 160 -22.27 4.14 -10.70
CA PRO A 160 -21.69 3.36 -11.76
C PRO A 160 -21.65 1.93 -11.23
N ASP A 161 -22.44 1.06 -11.86
CA ASP A 161 -22.31 -0.39 -11.76
C ASP A 161 -20.92 -0.74 -12.29
N THR A 162 -19.91 -0.53 -11.45
CA THR A 162 -18.54 -0.70 -11.88
C THR A 162 -18.30 -2.19 -11.88
N HIS A 163 -18.17 -2.73 -13.09
CA HIS A 163 -17.43 -3.95 -13.40
C HIS A 163 -15.96 -3.93 -12.89
N ILE A 164 -15.62 -3.07 -11.94
CA ILE A 164 -14.37 -3.10 -11.21
C ILE A 164 -14.53 -4.21 -10.20
N PRO A 165 -13.72 -5.28 -10.30
CA PRO A 165 -13.85 -6.43 -9.42
C PRO A 165 -13.84 -5.94 -7.98
N ALA A 166 -14.79 -6.43 -7.19
CA ALA A 166 -15.11 -6.07 -5.79
C ALA A 166 -13.96 -6.31 -4.77
N ARG A 167 -12.71 -6.05 -5.17
CA ARG A 167 -11.52 -6.52 -4.46
C ARG A 167 -10.97 -5.48 -3.49
N ASP A 168 -11.13 -4.18 -3.73
CA ASP A 168 -10.50 -3.16 -2.88
C ASP A 168 -11.53 -2.14 -2.35
N TYR A 169 -11.71 -2.13 -1.03
CA TYR A 169 -12.53 -1.17 -0.29
C TYR A 169 -12.03 0.27 -0.50
N GLY A 170 -10.71 0.47 -0.60
CA GLY A 170 -10.12 1.78 -0.91
C GLY A 170 -10.62 2.35 -2.23
N VAL A 171 -10.63 1.55 -3.30
CA VAL A 171 -11.09 1.99 -4.63
C VAL A 171 -12.55 2.42 -4.59
N ARG A 172 -13.40 1.67 -3.89
CA ARG A 172 -14.82 2.04 -3.70
C ARG A 172 -14.97 3.33 -2.92
N LEU A 173 -14.22 3.48 -1.83
CA LEU A 173 -14.23 4.70 -1.02
C LEU A 173 -13.83 5.93 -1.84
N TYR A 174 -12.79 5.83 -2.67
CA TYR A 174 -12.37 6.91 -3.59
C TYR A 174 -13.43 7.25 -4.64
N GLN A 175 -14.12 6.25 -5.19
CA GLN A 175 -15.21 6.48 -6.14
C GLN A 175 -16.37 7.23 -5.47
N MET A 176 -16.73 6.82 -4.26
CA MET A 176 -17.76 7.50 -3.49
C MET A 176 -17.34 8.95 -3.19
N LEU A 177 -16.08 9.17 -2.81
CA LEU A 177 -15.57 10.51 -2.55
C LEU A 177 -15.63 11.41 -3.79
N ARG A 178 -15.25 10.90 -4.97
CA ARG A 178 -15.27 11.65 -6.24
C ARG A 178 -16.67 12.13 -6.65
N GLY A 179 -17.70 11.34 -6.37
CA GLY A 179 -19.10 11.67 -6.68
C GLY A 179 -19.84 12.41 -5.58
N SER A 180 -19.23 12.58 -4.40
CA SER A 180 -19.92 13.14 -3.23
C SER A 180 -19.91 14.66 -3.18
N LYS A 181 -21.03 15.25 -2.75
CA LYS A 181 -21.12 16.66 -2.31
C LYS A 181 -20.90 16.79 -0.79
N GLN A 182 -20.57 17.99 -0.33
CA GLN A 182 -20.58 18.33 1.10
C GLN A 182 -21.99 18.15 1.67
N PRO A 183 -22.17 17.62 2.89
CA PRO A 183 -21.17 17.24 3.91
C PRO A 183 -20.62 15.80 3.78
N VAL A 184 -21.11 14.99 2.83
CA VAL A 184 -20.71 13.58 2.65
C VAL A 184 -19.23 13.45 2.29
N THR A 185 -18.71 14.37 1.47
CA THR A 185 -17.27 14.41 1.13
C THR A 185 -16.40 14.54 2.38
N LYS A 186 -16.78 15.41 3.32
CA LYS A 186 -16.02 15.61 4.57
C LYS A 186 -16.03 14.35 5.41
N PHE A 187 -17.19 13.70 5.56
CA PHE A 187 -17.32 12.43 6.27
C PHE A 187 -16.43 11.34 5.66
N LEU A 188 -16.55 11.11 4.35
CA LEU A 188 -15.77 10.09 3.64
C LEU A 188 -14.27 10.37 3.64
N SER A 189 -13.87 11.65 3.54
CA SER A 189 -12.46 12.05 3.58
C SER A 189 -11.78 11.70 4.90
N GLY A 190 -12.51 11.74 6.03
CA GLY A 190 -11.98 11.32 7.33
C GLY A 190 -11.49 9.87 7.32
N PHE A 191 -12.19 8.99 6.62
CA PHE A 191 -11.79 7.59 6.48
C PHE A 191 -10.62 7.39 5.50
N CYS A 192 -10.52 8.20 4.44
CA CYS A 192 -9.38 8.12 3.50
C CYS A 192 -8.04 8.49 4.15
N VAL A 193 -8.07 9.35 5.18
CA VAL A 193 -6.87 9.77 5.93
C VAL A 193 -6.38 8.66 6.88
N LEU A 194 -7.19 7.64 7.15
CA LEU A 194 -6.80 6.46 7.93
C LEU A 194 -5.91 5.54 7.08
N CYS A 195 -4.71 6.01 6.79
CA CYS A 195 -3.67 5.24 6.15
C CYS A 195 -3.05 4.28 7.17
N PRO A 196 -2.87 2.98 6.83
CA PRO A 196 -2.45 1.96 7.77
C PRO A 196 -1.04 2.11 8.37
N HIS A 197 -0.21 3.05 7.91
CA HIS A 197 1.22 2.94 8.19
C HIS A 197 2.01 4.23 8.37
N SER A 198 3.02 4.06 9.24
CA SER A 198 4.24 4.86 9.34
C SER A 198 4.97 5.01 8.01
N MET A 199 4.64 4.28 6.95
CA MET A 199 5.28 4.35 5.63
C MET A 199 5.27 5.75 5.02
N THR A 200 4.18 6.52 5.14
CA THR A 200 4.19 7.92 4.67
C THR A 200 5.17 8.73 5.50
N VAL A 201 5.23 8.48 6.80
CA VAL A 201 6.18 9.13 7.73
C VAL A 201 7.62 8.65 7.47
N GLU A 202 7.87 7.37 7.24
CA GLU A 202 9.19 6.76 6.99
C GLU A 202 9.71 7.11 5.61
N ARG A 203 8.85 7.11 4.58
CA ARG A 203 9.20 7.68 3.27
C ARG A 203 9.43 9.18 3.40
N CYS A 204 8.64 9.91 4.18
CA CYS A 204 8.87 11.33 4.42
C CYS A 204 10.21 11.56 5.12
N VAL A 205 10.54 10.76 6.14
CA VAL A 205 11.82 10.77 6.87
C VAL A 205 12.98 10.33 5.96
N SER A 206 12.79 9.34 5.08
CA SER A 206 13.79 8.90 4.12
C SER A 206 14.07 9.99 3.07
N THR A 207 13.02 10.59 2.51
CA THR A 207 13.11 11.74 1.61
C THR A 207 13.74 12.93 2.32
N TYR A 208 13.37 13.17 3.58
CA TYR A 208 13.98 14.20 4.43
C TYR A 208 15.48 13.93 4.63
N ASN A 209 15.88 12.68 4.90
CA ASN A 209 17.29 12.30 5.03
C ASN A 209 18.06 12.44 3.71
N MET A 210 17.43 12.23 2.55
CA MET A 210 18.04 12.55 1.25
C MET A 210 18.23 14.07 1.05
N LEU A 211 17.38 14.89 1.67
CA LEU A 211 17.51 16.35 1.66
C LEU A 211 18.55 16.84 2.67
N PHE A 212 18.63 16.19 3.83
CA PHE A 212 19.54 16.47 4.92
C PHE A 212 20.92 15.84 4.67
N SER A 213 21.71 16.46 3.80
CA SER A 213 23.13 16.12 3.60
C SER A 213 24.03 17.14 4.30
N ASN A 214 25.28 16.77 4.61
CA ASN A 214 26.26 17.65 5.28
C ASN A 214 26.48 19.00 4.56
N LEU A 215 26.24 19.07 3.23
CA LEU A 215 26.31 20.30 2.43
C LEU A 215 25.04 21.18 2.51
N ARG A 216 23.93 20.65 3.05
CA ARG A 216 22.60 21.29 3.10
C ARG A 216 22.12 21.59 4.53
N MET A 217 22.99 21.51 5.53
CA MET A 217 22.63 21.86 6.91
C MET A 217 22.20 23.33 7.11
N ALA A 218 22.36 24.18 6.08
CA ALA A 218 21.94 25.58 6.10
C ALA A 218 20.49 25.82 5.60
N THR A 219 19.75 24.80 5.15
CA THR A 219 18.34 24.99 4.75
C THR A 219 17.44 25.13 5.97
N SER A 220 16.59 26.17 5.98
CA SER A 220 15.61 26.37 7.06
C SER A 220 14.54 25.28 7.04
N GLU A 221 13.98 25.00 8.22
CA GLU A 221 12.90 24.02 8.41
C GLU A 221 11.70 24.29 7.48
N ASN A 222 11.28 25.55 7.35
CA ASN A 222 10.21 25.95 6.43
C ASN A 222 10.51 25.56 4.98
N THR A 223 11.75 25.76 4.53
CA THR A 223 12.16 25.40 3.16
C THR A 223 12.17 23.88 2.94
N LEU A 224 12.54 23.12 3.97
CA LEU A 224 12.50 21.65 3.93
C LEU A 224 11.06 21.14 3.85
N ASN A 225 10.16 21.72 4.65
CA ASN A 225 8.75 21.37 4.67
C ASN A 225 8.05 21.71 3.35
N ASP A 226 8.27 22.92 2.79
CA ASP A 226 7.71 23.31 1.50
C ASP A 226 8.20 22.40 0.37
N ARG A 227 9.47 22.00 0.41
CA ARG A 227 10.04 21.09 -0.58
C ARG A 227 9.50 19.68 -0.46
N LEU A 228 9.30 19.18 0.76
CA LEU A 228 8.63 17.91 0.99
C LEU A 228 7.19 17.97 0.46
N LEU A 229 6.46 19.05 0.76
CA LEU A 229 5.11 19.25 0.26
C LEU A 229 5.06 19.21 -1.28
N ILE A 230 5.98 19.90 -1.95
CA ILE A 230 6.09 19.88 -3.42
C ILE A 230 6.52 18.50 -3.93
N HIS A 231 7.39 17.79 -3.24
CA HIS A 231 7.81 16.46 -3.68
C HIS A 231 6.68 15.43 -3.61
N TRP A 232 5.82 15.54 -2.59
CA TRP A 232 4.72 14.62 -2.35
C TRP A 232 3.43 14.96 -3.09
N ASN A 233 3.11 16.25 -3.20
CA ASN A 233 1.87 16.74 -3.82
C ASN A 233 2.10 17.42 -5.17
N GLY A 234 3.35 17.63 -5.56
CA GLY A 234 3.69 18.28 -6.82
C GLY A 234 3.35 17.38 -8.00
N VAL A 235 2.85 18.01 -9.05
CA VAL A 235 2.69 17.39 -10.37
C VAL A 235 4.05 16.88 -10.83
N PRO A 236 4.15 15.71 -11.50
CA PRO A 236 5.42 15.21 -12.02
C PRO A 236 6.19 16.30 -12.76
N THR A 237 7.37 16.63 -12.24
CA THR A 237 8.24 17.69 -12.77
C THR A 237 8.98 17.27 -14.04
N SER A 238 8.60 16.16 -14.67
CA SER A 238 9.18 15.71 -15.94
C SER A 238 9.05 16.75 -17.05
N GLN A 239 8.05 17.64 -16.96
CA GLN A 239 7.85 18.77 -17.88
C GLN A 239 8.17 20.13 -17.25
N PHE A 240 8.66 20.17 -16.00
CA PHE A 240 8.99 21.43 -15.33
C PHE A 240 10.37 21.92 -15.76
N ASP A 241 10.39 22.94 -16.62
CA ASP A 241 11.61 23.68 -16.96
C ASP A 241 11.79 24.87 -15.99
N PRO A 242 12.78 24.85 -15.09
CA PRO A 242 13.05 25.97 -14.19
C PRO A 242 13.76 27.15 -14.87
N SER A 243 14.21 27.00 -16.13
CA SER A 243 15.02 27.99 -16.84
C SER A 243 14.39 29.40 -16.91
N PRO A 244 13.08 29.56 -17.20
CA PRO A 244 12.46 30.88 -17.24
C PRO A 244 12.50 31.60 -15.88
N MET A 245 12.23 30.88 -14.80
CA MET A 245 12.25 31.43 -13.43
C MET A 245 13.67 31.75 -12.96
N VAL A 246 14.66 30.92 -13.32
CA VAL A 246 16.07 31.20 -13.03
C VAL A 246 16.56 32.44 -13.80
N GLN A 247 16.13 32.62 -15.05
CA GLN A 247 16.44 33.83 -15.83
C GLN A 247 15.84 35.08 -15.17
N GLU A 248 14.57 35.03 -14.77
CA GLU A 248 13.90 36.14 -14.08
C GLU A 248 14.60 36.47 -12.74
N PHE A 249 15.00 35.47 -11.96
CA PHE A 249 15.73 35.66 -10.71
C PHE A 249 17.12 36.28 -10.92
N LEU A 250 17.86 35.84 -11.94
CA LEU A 250 19.18 36.38 -12.26
C LEU A 250 19.11 37.83 -12.75
N GLN A 251 18.06 38.17 -13.50
CA GLN A 251 17.77 39.54 -13.93
C GLN A 251 17.41 40.44 -12.74
N LYS A 252 16.53 39.99 -11.83
CA LYS A 252 16.12 40.76 -10.63
C LYS A 252 17.27 41.15 -9.72
N LYS A 253 18.37 40.38 -9.70
CA LYS A 253 19.56 40.68 -8.88
C LYS A 253 20.75 41.28 -9.65
N GLN A 254 20.60 41.59 -10.95
CA GLN A 254 21.70 42.05 -11.84
C GLN A 254 22.96 41.14 -11.79
N ARG A 255 22.81 39.86 -11.42
CA ARG A 255 23.96 38.98 -11.12
C ARG A 255 24.67 38.46 -12.38
N ARG A 256 24.07 38.61 -13.57
CA ARG A 256 24.68 38.33 -14.88
C ARG A 256 24.13 39.28 -15.95
N MET A 257 25.02 39.90 -16.74
CA MET A 257 24.67 40.75 -17.89
C MET A 257 24.21 39.96 -19.13
N ASN A 258 24.59 38.68 -19.24
CA ASN A 258 24.30 37.86 -20.42
C ASN A 258 23.32 36.75 -20.07
N LEU A 259 22.17 36.75 -20.76
CA LEU A 259 21.19 35.67 -20.68
C LEU A 259 21.77 34.40 -21.32
N PRO A 260 21.50 33.20 -20.75
CA PRO A 260 21.84 31.95 -21.43
C PRO A 260 21.06 31.87 -22.75
N ASN A 261 21.76 31.60 -23.85
CA ASN A 261 21.12 31.43 -25.14
C ASN A 261 20.20 30.19 -25.12
N LEU A 262 18.90 30.39 -25.32
CA LEU A 262 17.89 29.33 -25.24
C LEU A 262 18.12 28.24 -26.30
N SER A 263 18.60 28.60 -27.49
CA SER A 263 18.89 27.63 -28.55
C SER A 263 20.05 26.72 -28.18
N SER A 264 21.12 27.27 -27.60
CA SER A 264 22.28 26.47 -27.17
C SER A 264 21.98 25.58 -25.97
N TYR A 265 20.95 25.91 -25.17
CA TYR A 265 20.45 25.07 -24.10
C TYR A 265 19.62 23.90 -24.63
N ALA A 266 18.68 24.16 -25.54
CA ALA A 266 17.85 23.14 -26.20
C ALA A 266 18.70 22.12 -26.99
N GLU A 267 19.84 22.56 -27.51
CA GLU A 267 20.75 21.70 -28.27
C GLU A 267 21.61 20.76 -27.41
N ARG A 268 21.69 20.97 -26.08
CA ARG A 268 22.53 20.14 -25.20
C ARG A 268 22.01 18.71 -25.14
N ASP A 269 22.93 17.76 -25.24
CA ASP A 269 22.61 16.33 -25.28
C ASP A 269 21.76 15.86 -24.09
N PHE A 270 21.96 16.43 -22.89
CA PHE A 270 21.14 16.06 -21.73
C PHE A 270 19.70 16.61 -21.81
N VAL A 271 19.49 17.78 -22.42
CA VAL A 271 18.16 18.38 -22.62
C VAL A 271 17.40 17.60 -23.67
N LYS A 272 18.07 17.25 -24.78
CA LYS A 272 17.53 16.32 -25.77
C LYS A 272 17.12 15.02 -25.09
N LYS A 273 18.03 14.34 -24.38
CA LYS A 273 17.73 13.07 -23.68
C LYS A 273 16.59 13.14 -22.64
N PHE A 274 16.37 14.28 -21.99
CA PHE A 274 15.32 14.44 -20.97
C PHE A 274 13.94 14.78 -21.56
N PHE A 275 13.88 15.53 -22.67
CA PHE A 275 12.63 16.05 -23.23
C PHE A 275 12.23 15.44 -24.57
N THR A 276 13.14 14.76 -25.29
CA THR A 276 12.74 13.87 -26.39
C THR A 276 12.39 12.52 -25.78
N SER A 277 11.10 12.34 -25.52
CA SER A 277 10.54 11.07 -25.12
C SER A 277 10.65 10.07 -26.26
N ASP A 278 11.69 9.23 -26.26
CA ASP A 278 11.55 7.88 -26.80
C ASP A 278 10.97 7.00 -25.68
N CYS A 279 9.66 7.20 -25.45
CA CYS A 279 8.73 6.30 -24.77
C CYS A 279 7.45 6.27 -25.60
#